data_AF-A0AAD4RVL4-F1
#
_entry.id   AF-A0AAD4RVL4-F1
#
_cell.length_a   1.000
_cell.length_b   1.000
_cell.length_c   1.000
_cell.angle_alpha   90.00
_cell.angle_beta   90.00
_cell.angle_gamma   90.00
#
_symmetry.space_group_name_H-M   'P 1'
#
loop_
_entity.id
_entity.type
_entity.pdbx_description
1 polymer ?
#
loop_
_entity_poly.entity_id
_entity_poly.type
_entity_poly.pdbx_seq_one_letter_code
_entity_poly.pdbx_strand_id
1 'polypeptide(L)'
;METTNIIGLEEGWGIIQNEITKLINTLEGVSDSPNYGSIYSTVYTLCQQKHIEGYGEVLYARYEGVYNDYLQSKVLPAIQEKNDDVSMLQEFVKRWANHKVMVSKLSRYFNYMDRYYIRRMKLPCLKDVGFGCFRKIVYEKMKVKVRDAVIVLINQEREGTEIDKSLVKDVLEVFVEIGYENGKDKLDCNVDDFETAFLSDMVDYYARKGSNEIKAAECFQREKDRVSHYLHCSTEEKLLKQVEGQVLPENAQQDLAKEMQSVKLGDDKLT
;
A
#
# COMPACT_ATOMS: atom_id res chain seq x y z
N MET A 1 -4.97 -49.25 -9.37
CA MET A 1 -5.69 -48.25 -10.20
C MET A 1 -6.34 -47.30 -9.23
N GLU A 2 -5.73 -46.15 -8.97
CA GLU A 2 -6.40 -45.09 -8.20
C GLU A 2 -7.52 -44.54 -9.07
N THR A 3 -8.76 -44.77 -8.66
CA THR A 3 -9.94 -44.14 -9.25
C THR A 3 -9.76 -42.64 -9.15
N THR A 4 -9.41 -41.99 -10.25
CA THR A 4 -9.35 -40.52 -10.32
C THR A 4 -10.75 -40.03 -10.04
N ASN A 5 -10.99 -39.46 -8.86
CA ASN A 5 -12.30 -38.92 -8.52
C ASN A 5 -12.55 -37.72 -9.45
N ILE A 6 -13.46 -37.90 -10.41
CA ILE A 6 -13.77 -36.86 -11.40
C ILE A 6 -14.76 -35.90 -10.74
N ILE A 7 -14.25 -34.81 -10.17
CA ILE A 7 -15.05 -33.67 -9.71
C ILE A 7 -15.33 -32.71 -10.89
N GLY A 8 -16.58 -32.27 -11.04
CA GLY A 8 -16.95 -31.25 -12.03
C GLY A 8 -16.46 -29.86 -11.62
N LEU A 9 -16.25 -28.96 -12.59
CA LEU A 9 -15.76 -27.60 -12.31
C LEU A 9 -16.65 -26.83 -11.34
N GLU A 10 -17.96 -26.87 -11.53
CA GLU A 10 -18.88 -26.13 -10.65
C GLU A 10 -18.95 -26.72 -9.25
N GLU A 11 -18.89 -28.04 -9.14
CA GLU A 11 -18.85 -28.73 -7.84
C GLU A 11 -17.56 -28.38 -7.08
N GLY A 12 -16.41 -28.50 -7.75
CA GLY A 12 -15.13 -28.16 -7.15
C GLY A 12 -15.00 -26.68 -6.82
N TRP A 13 -15.52 -25.80 -7.68
CA TRP A 13 -15.55 -24.38 -7.38
C TRP A 13 -16.48 -24.05 -6.22
N GLY A 14 -17.63 -24.73 -6.08
CA GLY A 14 -18.51 -24.55 -4.92
C GLY A 14 -17.81 -24.84 -3.59
N ILE A 15 -16.99 -25.90 -3.55
CA ILE A 15 -16.15 -26.22 -2.38
C ILE A 15 -15.13 -25.10 -2.12
N ILE A 16 -14.40 -24.70 -3.16
CA ILE A 16 -13.37 -23.65 -3.07
C ILE A 16 -13.99 -22.34 -2.58
N GLN A 17 -15.09 -21.92 -3.21
CA GLN A 17 -15.78 -20.67 -2.91
C GLN A 17 -16.29 -20.65 -1.47
N ASN A 18 -16.86 -21.75 -0.98
CA ASN A 18 -17.31 -21.85 0.42
C ASN A 18 -16.15 -21.58 1.40
N GLU A 19 -15.00 -22.21 1.19
CA GLU A 19 -13.85 -22.01 2.07
C GLU A 19 -13.21 -20.62 1.93
N ILE A 20 -13.27 -20.01 0.73
CA ILE A 20 -12.89 -18.61 0.51
C ILE A 20 -13.85 -17.65 1.24
N THR A 21 -15.15 -17.92 1.24
CA THR A 21 -16.13 -17.14 2.00
C THR A 21 -15.80 -17.17 3.49
N LYS A 22 -15.45 -18.33 4.03
CA LYS A 22 -15.00 -18.44 5.43
C LYS A 22 -13.74 -17.62 5.70
N LEU A 23 -12.78 -17.63 4.77
CA LEU A 23 -11.61 -16.76 4.88
C LEU A 23 -12.02 -15.28 4.91
N ILE A 24 -12.89 -14.84 4.00
CA ILE A 24 -13.39 -13.46 3.97
C ILE A 24 -14.10 -13.10 5.28
N ASN A 25 -14.94 -14.00 5.83
CA ASN A 25 -15.58 -13.82 7.13
C ASN A 25 -14.55 -13.54 8.23
N THR A 26 -13.46 -14.31 8.29
CA THR A 26 -12.40 -14.05 9.29
C THR A 26 -11.73 -12.68 9.12
N LEU A 27 -11.57 -12.21 7.89
CA LEU A 27 -10.99 -10.88 7.60
C LEU A 27 -11.96 -9.75 7.98
N GLU A 28 -13.27 -9.99 7.89
CA GLU A 28 -14.33 -9.09 8.34
C GLU A 28 -14.62 -9.20 9.85
N GLY A 29 -13.84 -9.98 10.60
CA GLY A 29 -13.97 -10.13 12.05
C GLY A 29 -15.06 -11.12 12.50
N VAL A 30 -15.64 -11.89 11.58
CA VAL A 30 -16.57 -12.96 11.88
C VAL A 30 -15.78 -14.24 12.18
N SER A 31 -16.09 -14.89 13.31
CA SER A 31 -15.43 -16.16 13.68
C SER A 31 -15.81 -17.25 12.70
N ASP A 32 -14.82 -17.72 11.95
CA ASP A 32 -14.94 -18.78 10.96
C ASP A 32 -13.61 -19.52 10.84
N SER A 33 -13.60 -20.69 10.19
CA SER A 33 -12.41 -21.52 10.07
C SER A 33 -12.29 -22.10 8.66
N PRO A 34 -11.50 -21.45 7.77
CA PRO A 34 -11.27 -21.95 6.42
C PRO A 34 -10.39 -23.20 6.45
N ASN A 35 -10.82 -24.25 5.74
CA ASN A 35 -10.06 -25.48 5.59
C ASN A 35 -9.11 -25.39 4.38
N TYR A 36 -7.85 -25.06 4.66
CA TYR A 36 -6.78 -25.03 3.66
C TYR A 36 -6.67 -26.32 2.84
N GLY A 37 -6.73 -27.48 3.51
CA GLY A 37 -6.57 -28.79 2.86
C GLY A 37 -7.66 -29.06 1.83
N SER A 38 -8.89 -28.61 2.10
CA SER A 38 -10.02 -28.73 1.18
C SER A 38 -9.80 -27.92 -0.11
N ILE A 39 -9.38 -26.65 0.01
CA ILE A 39 -9.10 -25.82 -1.18
C ILE A 39 -7.94 -26.42 -1.98
N TYR A 40 -6.81 -26.70 -1.33
CA TYR A 40 -5.61 -27.18 -2.02
C TYR A 40 -5.86 -28.51 -2.74
N SER A 41 -6.51 -29.48 -2.08
CA SER A 41 -6.82 -30.78 -2.71
C SER A 41 -7.82 -30.65 -3.87
N THR A 42 -8.78 -29.75 -3.76
CA THR A 42 -9.76 -29.49 -4.83
C THR A 42 -9.11 -28.83 -6.03
N VAL A 43 -8.30 -27.78 -5.82
CA VAL A 43 -7.52 -27.13 -6.88
C VAL A 43 -6.56 -28.12 -7.55
N TYR A 44 -5.86 -28.93 -6.76
CA TYR A 44 -4.98 -29.99 -7.26
C TYR A 44 -5.74 -30.97 -8.15
N THR A 45 -6.89 -31.46 -7.69
CA THR A 45 -7.71 -32.43 -8.42
C THR A 45 -8.20 -31.85 -9.74
N LEU A 46 -8.76 -30.63 -9.72
CA LEU A 46 -9.24 -29.95 -10.92
C LEU A 46 -8.11 -29.69 -11.93
N CYS A 47 -6.91 -29.32 -11.47
CA CYS A 47 -5.78 -29.07 -12.36
C CYS A 47 -5.16 -30.35 -12.96
N GLN A 48 -5.30 -31.50 -12.30
CA GLN A 48 -4.75 -32.79 -12.74
C GLN A 48 -5.68 -33.54 -13.71
N GLN A 49 -6.95 -33.16 -13.81
CA GLN A 49 -7.91 -33.76 -14.76
C GLN A 49 -7.58 -33.37 -16.21
N LYS A 50 -6.59 -34.06 -16.80
CA LYS A 50 -6.04 -33.82 -18.14
C LYS A 50 -7.05 -33.96 -19.29
N HIS A 51 -8.21 -34.56 -19.04
CA HIS A 51 -9.22 -34.83 -20.08
C HIS A 51 -10.17 -33.65 -20.35
N ILE A 52 -10.10 -32.58 -19.56
CA ILE A 52 -10.99 -31.42 -19.71
C ILE A 52 -10.13 -30.17 -19.92
N GLU A 53 -10.01 -29.77 -21.19
CA GLU A 53 -9.34 -28.51 -21.56
C GLU A 53 -10.10 -27.31 -20.96
N GLY A 54 -9.37 -26.29 -20.51
CA GLY A 54 -9.95 -25.00 -20.06
C GLY A 54 -10.14 -24.82 -18.55
N TYR A 55 -10.12 -25.87 -17.72
CA TYR A 55 -10.32 -25.70 -16.26
C TYR A 55 -9.29 -24.79 -15.59
N GLY A 56 -8.02 -24.87 -15.99
CA GLY A 56 -6.98 -23.97 -15.46
C GLY A 56 -7.23 -22.50 -15.78
N GLU A 57 -7.77 -22.20 -16.97
CA GLU A 57 -8.12 -20.83 -17.38
C GLU A 57 -9.28 -20.31 -16.55
N VAL A 58 -10.35 -21.11 -16.42
CA VAL A 58 -11.51 -20.74 -15.61
C VAL A 58 -11.14 -20.56 -14.14
N LEU A 59 -10.32 -21.44 -13.57
CA LEU A 59 -9.86 -21.30 -12.19
C LEU A 59 -9.02 -20.04 -11.97
N TYR A 60 -8.18 -19.67 -12.94
CA TYR A 60 -7.36 -18.46 -12.85
C TYR A 60 -8.24 -17.21 -12.91
N ALA A 61 -9.21 -17.18 -13.83
CA ALA A 61 -10.18 -16.09 -13.94
C ALA A 61 -11.05 -15.97 -12.68
N ARG A 62 -11.53 -17.10 -12.13
CA ARG A 62 -12.32 -17.10 -10.90
C ARG A 62 -11.50 -16.70 -9.67
N TYR A 63 -10.21 -17.06 -9.63
CA TYR A 63 -9.28 -16.60 -8.59
C TYR A 63 -9.14 -15.06 -8.58
N GLU A 64 -9.00 -14.43 -9.76
CA GLU A 64 -9.03 -12.96 -9.88
C GLU A 64 -10.41 -12.39 -9.47
N GLY A 65 -11.48 -13.04 -9.92
CA GLY A 65 -12.87 -12.67 -9.60
C GLY A 65 -13.15 -12.57 -8.11
N VAL A 66 -12.60 -13.48 -7.29
CA VAL A 66 -12.72 -13.44 -5.82
C VAL A 66 -12.24 -12.11 -5.25
N TYR A 67 -11.10 -11.59 -5.72
CA TYR A 67 -10.61 -10.28 -5.27
C TYR A 67 -11.51 -9.17 -5.80
N ASN A 68 -11.88 -9.21 -7.08
CA ASN A 68 -12.70 -8.18 -7.69
C ASN A 68 -14.02 -7.99 -6.95
N ASP A 69 -14.72 -9.10 -6.64
CA ASP A 69 -16.00 -9.08 -5.94
C ASP A 69 -15.84 -8.55 -4.52
N TYR A 70 -14.86 -9.07 -3.75
CA TYR A 70 -14.64 -8.64 -2.37
C TYR A 70 -14.22 -7.18 -2.27
N LEU A 71 -13.30 -6.74 -3.14
CA LEU A 71 -12.78 -5.38 -3.13
C LEU A 71 -13.86 -4.36 -3.51
N GLN A 72 -14.70 -4.67 -4.49
CA GLN A 72 -15.76 -3.77 -4.96
C GLN A 72 -16.96 -3.74 -4.01
N SER A 73 -17.35 -4.87 -3.44
CA SER A 73 -18.59 -4.97 -2.64
C SER A 73 -18.40 -4.67 -1.15
N LYS A 74 -17.18 -4.82 -0.62
CA LYS A 74 -16.91 -4.66 0.83
C LYS A 74 -15.81 -3.66 1.11
N VAL A 75 -14.63 -3.83 0.51
CA VAL A 75 -13.44 -3.05 0.91
C VAL A 75 -13.56 -1.59 0.50
N LEU A 76 -13.79 -1.31 -0.79
CA LEU A 76 -13.86 0.06 -1.29
C LEU A 76 -15.01 0.85 -0.63
N PRO A 77 -16.26 0.32 -0.54
CA PRO A 77 -17.34 1.00 0.17
C PRO A 77 -17.00 1.29 1.64
N ALA A 78 -16.42 0.33 2.38
CA ALA A 78 -16.09 0.52 3.78
C ALA A 78 -15.13 1.71 4.03
N ILE A 79 -14.22 1.97 3.08
CA ILE A 79 -13.31 3.13 3.13
C ILE A 79 -14.06 4.42 2.73
N GLN A 80 -14.86 4.36 1.66
CA GLN A 80 -15.57 5.53 1.12
C GLN A 80 -16.69 6.04 2.02
N GLU A 81 -17.33 5.16 2.79
CA GLU A 81 -18.43 5.48 3.72
C GLU A 81 -17.96 6.15 5.02
N LYS A 82 -16.64 6.33 5.23
CA LYS A 82 -16.13 7.07 6.38
C LYS A 82 -16.38 8.57 6.22
N ASN A 83 -16.89 9.18 7.29
CA ASN A 83 -17.34 10.57 7.29
C ASN A 83 -16.23 11.59 7.52
N ASP A 84 -15.09 11.16 8.07
CA ASP A 84 -13.93 11.99 8.34
C ASP A 84 -12.65 11.35 7.82
N ASP A 85 -11.63 12.20 7.61
CA ASP A 85 -10.36 11.81 7.01
C ASP A 85 -9.58 10.82 7.89
N VAL A 86 -9.56 11.01 9.21
CA VAL A 86 -8.80 10.12 10.12
C VAL A 86 -9.38 8.71 10.11
N SER A 87 -10.70 8.57 10.27
CA SER A 87 -11.38 7.27 10.20
C SER A 87 -11.23 6.61 8.83
N MET A 88 -11.19 7.40 7.76
CA MET A 88 -10.95 6.91 6.40
C MET A 88 -9.54 6.33 6.24
N LEU A 89 -8.52 7.05 6.73
CA LEU A 89 -7.14 6.59 6.72
C LEU A 89 -6.95 5.31 7.55
N GLN A 90 -7.54 5.24 8.74
CA GLN A 90 -7.49 4.04 9.59
C GLN A 90 -8.11 2.82 8.90
N GLU A 91 -9.26 3.00 8.26
CA GLU A 91 -9.91 1.92 7.51
C GLU A 91 -9.07 1.53 6.28
N PHE A 92 -8.50 2.49 5.56
CA PHE A 92 -7.61 2.22 4.43
C PHE A 92 -6.41 1.34 4.83
N VAL A 93 -5.71 1.69 5.91
CA VAL A 93 -4.59 0.90 6.46
C VAL A 93 -5.05 -0.49 6.88
N LYS A 94 -6.14 -0.59 7.64
CA LYS A 94 -6.72 -1.87 8.06
C LYS A 94 -7.06 -2.76 6.86
N ARG A 95 -7.70 -2.20 5.84
CA ARG A 95 -8.13 -2.93 4.64
C ARG A 95 -6.94 -3.42 3.82
N TRP A 96 -5.88 -2.63 3.72
CA TRP A 96 -4.64 -3.06 3.09
C TRP A 96 -3.98 -4.22 3.87
N ALA A 97 -3.87 -4.12 5.20
CA ALA A 97 -3.33 -5.20 6.03
C ALA A 97 -4.12 -6.51 5.88
N ASN A 98 -5.45 -6.44 5.89
CA ASN A 98 -6.33 -7.58 5.65
C ASN A 98 -6.12 -8.17 4.25
N HIS A 99 -5.94 -7.31 3.23
CA HIS A 99 -5.69 -7.75 1.86
C HIS A 99 -4.35 -8.49 1.73
N LYS A 100 -3.28 -8.00 2.37
CA LYS A 100 -1.98 -8.73 2.42
C LYS A 100 -2.14 -10.15 2.97
N VAL A 101 -2.94 -10.31 4.04
CA VAL A 101 -3.24 -11.63 4.61
C VAL A 101 -4.02 -12.49 3.62
N MET A 102 -5.02 -11.92 2.93
CA MET A 102 -5.81 -12.62 1.92
C MET A 102 -4.93 -13.12 0.76
N VAL A 103 -4.10 -12.25 0.18
CA VAL A 103 -3.18 -12.60 -0.92
C VAL A 103 -2.21 -13.70 -0.48
N SER A 104 -1.64 -13.58 0.71
CA SER A 104 -0.73 -14.59 1.26
C SER A 104 -1.40 -15.96 1.42
N LYS A 105 -2.63 -16.01 1.93
CA LYS A 105 -3.37 -17.27 2.10
C LYS A 105 -3.82 -17.85 0.77
N LEU A 106 -4.54 -17.08 -0.06
CA LEU A 106 -5.08 -17.56 -1.32
C LEU A 106 -3.99 -18.00 -2.30
N SER A 107 -2.87 -17.28 -2.39
CA SER A 107 -1.73 -17.71 -3.23
C SER A 107 -1.16 -19.06 -2.79
N ARG A 108 -1.16 -19.38 -1.48
CA ARG A 108 -0.75 -20.70 -0.96
C ARG A 108 -1.78 -21.77 -1.28
N TYR A 109 -3.07 -21.43 -1.20
CA TYR A 109 -4.17 -22.36 -1.44
C TYR A 109 -4.20 -22.80 -2.91
N PHE A 110 -3.88 -21.88 -3.82
CA PHE A 110 -3.84 -22.12 -5.26
C PHE A 110 -2.42 -22.41 -5.79
N ASN A 111 -1.43 -22.62 -4.93
CA ASN A 111 0.00 -22.68 -5.32
C ASN A 111 0.33 -23.72 -6.40
N TYR A 112 -0.50 -24.76 -6.54
CA TYR A 112 -0.36 -25.71 -7.66
C TYR A 112 -0.47 -25.02 -9.03
N MET A 113 -1.35 -24.03 -9.16
CA MET A 113 -1.50 -23.27 -10.41
C MET A 113 -0.22 -22.50 -10.76
N ASP A 114 0.42 -21.82 -9.79
CA ASP A 114 1.70 -21.12 -10.00
C ASP A 114 2.78 -22.06 -10.56
N ARG A 115 2.91 -23.26 -9.98
CA ARG A 115 3.96 -24.23 -10.33
C ARG A 115 3.82 -24.80 -11.74
N TYR A 116 2.58 -25.01 -12.19
CA TYR A 116 2.30 -25.76 -13.41
C TYR A 116 1.55 -24.95 -14.45
N TYR A 117 0.32 -24.52 -14.15
CA TYR A 117 -0.54 -23.85 -15.13
C TYR A 117 -0.01 -22.46 -15.52
N ILE A 118 0.19 -21.58 -14.55
CA ILE A 118 0.63 -20.19 -14.75
C ILE A 118 2.01 -20.15 -15.41
N ARG A 119 2.95 -20.98 -14.93
CA ARG A 119 4.27 -21.12 -15.54
C ARG A 119 4.21 -21.58 -17.00
N ARG A 120 3.33 -22.54 -17.33
CA ARG A 120 3.15 -23.02 -18.71
C ARG A 120 2.54 -21.95 -19.61
N MET A 121 1.56 -21.21 -19.11
CA MET A 121 0.83 -20.18 -19.86
C MET A 121 1.53 -18.81 -19.84
N LYS A 122 2.63 -18.64 -19.08
CA LYS A 122 3.36 -17.38 -18.88
C LYS A 122 2.47 -16.24 -18.37
N LEU A 123 1.56 -16.56 -17.46
CA LEU A 123 0.67 -15.59 -16.82
C LEU A 123 1.34 -14.93 -15.60
N PRO A 124 0.86 -13.75 -15.15
CA PRO A 124 1.24 -13.17 -13.86
C PRO A 124 1.01 -14.16 -12.71
N CYS A 125 1.91 -14.17 -11.72
CA CYS A 125 1.79 -15.09 -10.60
C CYS A 125 0.61 -14.73 -9.69
N LEU A 126 0.14 -15.68 -8.88
CA LEU A 126 -1.04 -15.50 -8.05
C LEU A 126 -0.94 -14.31 -7.08
N LYS A 127 0.27 -14.02 -6.58
CA LYS A 127 0.50 -12.85 -5.72
C LYS A 127 0.36 -11.54 -6.48
N ASP A 128 0.98 -11.45 -7.66
CA ASP A 128 0.92 -10.26 -8.52
C ASP A 128 -0.53 -9.94 -8.90
N VAL A 129 -1.33 -10.96 -9.22
CA VAL A 129 -2.77 -10.79 -9.48
C VAL A 129 -3.48 -10.21 -8.26
N GLY A 130 -3.27 -10.78 -7.08
CA GLY A 130 -3.92 -10.34 -5.85
C GLY A 130 -3.59 -8.89 -5.48
N PHE A 131 -2.32 -8.50 -5.54
CA PHE A 131 -1.90 -7.12 -5.28
C PHE A 131 -2.34 -6.16 -6.39
N GLY A 132 -2.28 -6.59 -7.65
CA GLY A 132 -2.77 -5.84 -8.81
C GLY A 132 -4.26 -5.50 -8.71
N CYS A 133 -5.09 -6.42 -8.23
CA CYS A 133 -6.52 -6.17 -7.98
C CYS A 133 -6.74 -5.04 -6.97
N PHE A 134 -6.06 -5.06 -5.82
CA PHE A 134 -6.19 -3.99 -4.82
C PHE A 134 -5.72 -2.65 -5.36
N ARG A 135 -4.58 -2.64 -6.07
CA ARG A 135 -4.08 -1.43 -6.71
C ARG A 135 -5.16 -0.82 -7.61
N LYS A 136 -5.65 -1.62 -8.57
CA LYS A 136 -6.60 -1.16 -9.60
C LYS A 136 -7.95 -0.72 -9.02
N ILE A 137 -8.47 -1.42 -8.01
CA ILE A 137 -9.85 -1.23 -7.53
C ILE A 137 -9.91 -0.23 -6.39
N VAL A 138 -8.96 -0.29 -5.45
CA VAL A 138 -8.99 0.49 -4.21
C VAL A 138 -7.99 1.63 -4.28
N TYR A 139 -6.70 1.32 -4.46
CA TYR A 139 -5.64 2.32 -4.39
C TYR A 139 -5.80 3.42 -5.44
N GLU A 140 -5.97 3.10 -6.73
CA GLU A 140 -6.10 4.12 -7.79
C GLU A 140 -7.31 5.03 -7.56
N LYS A 141 -8.38 4.54 -6.93
CA LYS A 141 -9.57 5.34 -6.61
C LYS A 141 -9.38 6.21 -5.38
N MET A 142 -8.58 5.76 -4.41
CA MET A 142 -8.45 6.41 -3.11
C MET A 142 -7.19 7.24 -2.95
N LYS A 143 -6.14 7.00 -3.74
CA LYS A 143 -4.80 7.57 -3.54
C LYS A 143 -4.77 9.09 -3.42
N VAL A 144 -5.56 9.81 -4.23
CA VAL A 144 -5.66 11.27 -4.18
C VAL A 144 -6.28 11.73 -2.86
N LYS A 145 -7.44 11.17 -2.47
CA LYS A 145 -8.12 11.51 -1.22
C LYS A 145 -7.27 11.16 0.01
N VAL A 146 -6.62 9.99 -0.01
CA VAL A 146 -5.70 9.54 1.05
C VAL A 146 -4.51 10.48 1.17
N ARG A 147 -3.86 10.83 0.06
CA ARG A 147 -2.75 11.77 0.01
C ARG A 147 -3.14 13.14 0.58
N ASP A 148 -4.25 13.70 0.10
CA ASP A 148 -4.70 15.03 0.50
C ASP A 148 -5.04 15.05 2.01
N ALA A 149 -5.70 14.01 2.52
CA ALA A 149 -5.96 13.84 3.96
C ALA A 149 -4.67 13.78 4.80
N VAL A 150 -3.66 13.02 4.34
CA VAL A 150 -2.36 12.96 5.03
C VAL A 150 -1.67 14.32 5.02
N ILE A 151 -1.68 15.04 3.89
CA ILE A 151 -1.10 16.39 3.80
C ILE A 151 -1.82 17.36 4.77
N VAL A 152 -3.15 17.28 4.89
CA VAL A 152 -3.91 18.06 5.87
C VAL A 152 -3.45 17.76 7.30
N LEU A 153 -3.27 16.49 7.67
CA LEU A 153 -2.75 16.12 9.00
C LEU A 153 -1.34 16.68 9.24
N ILE A 154 -0.46 16.61 8.24
CA ILE A 154 0.89 17.17 8.36
C ILE A 154 0.84 18.69 8.54
N ASN A 155 -0.06 19.39 7.83
CA ASN A 155 -0.26 20.82 8.00
C ASN A 155 -0.82 21.18 9.38
N GLN A 156 -1.72 20.38 9.94
CA GLN A 156 -2.17 20.56 11.32
C GLN A 156 -1.01 20.40 12.31
N GLU A 157 -0.11 19.44 12.09
CA GLU A 157 1.13 19.30 12.88
C GLU A 157 2.05 20.52 12.72
N ARG A 158 2.14 21.12 11.52
CA ARG A 158 2.88 22.37 11.29
C ARG A 158 2.30 23.56 12.06
N GLU A 159 1.00 23.56 12.33
CA GLU A 159 0.30 24.55 13.14
C GLU A 159 0.39 24.26 14.65
N GLY A 160 1.02 23.15 15.05
CA GLY A 160 1.21 22.76 16.45
C GLY A 160 0.11 21.85 17.01
N THR A 161 -0.77 21.33 16.16
CA THR A 161 -1.76 20.32 16.55
C THR A 161 -1.07 18.97 16.72
N GLU A 162 -1.35 18.28 17.83
CA GLU A 162 -0.89 16.90 18.01
C GLU A 162 -1.67 15.96 17.08
N ILE A 163 -0.95 15.14 16.32
CA ILE A 163 -1.53 14.19 15.37
C ILE A 163 -1.09 12.76 15.70
N ASP A 164 -1.84 11.78 15.21
CA ASP A 164 -1.41 10.39 15.21
C ASP A 164 -0.33 10.15 14.14
N LYS A 165 0.93 10.31 14.54
CA LYS A 165 2.10 10.09 13.66
C LYS A 165 2.23 8.62 13.23
N SER A 166 1.70 7.69 14.02
CA SER A 166 1.74 6.26 13.68
C SER A 166 0.81 5.96 12.51
N LEU A 167 -0.39 6.55 12.52
CA LEU A 167 -1.32 6.45 11.40
C LEU A 167 -0.73 7.05 10.12
N VAL A 168 -0.10 8.23 10.20
CA VAL A 168 0.55 8.86 9.03
C VAL A 168 1.63 7.93 8.47
N LYS A 169 2.47 7.37 9.34
CA LYS A 169 3.51 6.41 8.93
C LYS A 169 2.92 5.17 8.26
N ASP A 170 1.90 4.57 8.85
CA ASP A 170 1.27 3.35 8.33
C ASP A 170 0.63 3.59 6.95
N VAL A 171 0.02 4.76 6.74
CA VAL A 171 -0.52 5.15 5.43
C VAL A 171 0.58 5.31 4.40
N LEU A 172 1.68 5.99 4.75
CA LEU A 172 2.81 6.19 3.84
C LEU A 172 3.51 4.88 3.48
N GLU A 173 3.57 3.93 4.43
CA GLU A 173 4.06 2.59 4.16
C GLU A 173 3.20 1.88 3.10
N VAL A 174 1.88 2.12 3.04
CA VAL A 174 1.03 1.57 1.97
C VAL A 174 1.43 2.10 0.59
N PHE A 175 1.73 3.39 0.44
CA PHE A 175 2.19 3.96 -0.85
C PHE A 175 3.48 3.29 -1.34
N VAL A 176 4.39 3.00 -0.41
CA VAL A 176 5.66 2.33 -0.67
C VAL A 176 5.43 0.83 -1.00
N GLU A 177 4.64 0.12 -0.20
CA GLU A 177 4.35 -1.31 -0.40
C GLU A 177 3.62 -1.57 -1.72
N ILE A 178 2.68 -0.71 -2.12
CA ILE A 178 2.03 -0.80 -3.43
C ILE A 178 3.06 -0.68 -4.56
N GLY A 179 4.11 0.15 -4.40
CA GLY A 179 5.22 0.21 -5.35
C GLY A 179 5.98 -1.11 -5.47
N TYR A 180 6.36 -1.70 -4.34
CA TYR A 180 7.12 -2.96 -4.28
C TYR A 180 6.41 -4.13 -4.94
N GLU A 181 5.11 -4.29 -4.71
CA GLU A 181 4.33 -5.43 -5.21
C GLU A 181 4.05 -5.37 -6.72
N ASN A 182 4.48 -4.30 -7.42
CA ASN A 182 4.28 -4.11 -8.86
C ASN A 182 5.53 -4.34 -9.72
N GLY A 183 6.68 -4.67 -9.13
CA GLY A 183 7.92 -4.93 -9.88
C GLY A 183 8.46 -3.76 -10.71
N LYS A 184 7.88 -2.55 -10.59
CA LYS A 184 8.46 -1.29 -11.06
C LYS A 184 9.40 -0.74 -10.00
N ASP A 185 10.28 0.19 -10.40
CA ASP A 185 11.29 0.76 -9.52
C ASP A 185 10.70 1.18 -8.17
N LYS A 186 11.43 0.77 -7.13
CA LYS A 186 10.97 0.54 -5.75
C LYS A 186 10.25 1.71 -5.07
N LEU A 187 10.27 2.91 -5.65
CA LEU A 187 9.74 4.12 -5.05
C LEU A 187 8.78 4.92 -5.94
N ASP A 188 8.58 4.59 -7.22
CA ASP A 188 7.88 5.46 -8.17
C ASP A 188 6.46 5.82 -7.70
N CYS A 189 5.73 4.85 -7.14
CA CYS A 189 4.38 5.11 -6.62
C CYS A 189 4.39 6.08 -5.44
N ASN A 190 5.34 5.95 -4.51
CA ASN A 190 5.46 6.90 -3.39
C ASN A 190 5.86 8.30 -3.87
N VAL A 191 6.78 8.38 -4.85
CA VAL A 191 7.24 9.66 -5.40
C VAL A 191 6.10 10.38 -6.13
N ASP A 192 5.42 9.67 -7.03
CA ASP A 192 4.40 10.22 -7.91
C ASP A 192 3.09 10.48 -7.18
N ASP A 193 2.66 9.55 -6.32
CA ASP A 193 1.35 9.60 -5.67
C ASP A 193 1.38 10.33 -4.32
N PHE A 194 2.55 10.61 -3.71
CA PHE A 194 2.62 11.34 -2.44
C PHE A 194 3.73 12.39 -2.38
N GLU A 195 5.01 12.01 -2.49
CA GLU A 195 6.16 12.84 -2.14
C GLU A 195 6.18 14.17 -2.91
N THR A 196 5.85 14.13 -4.20
CA THR A 196 5.80 15.33 -5.05
C THR A 196 4.75 16.34 -4.55
N ALA A 197 3.56 15.88 -4.18
CA ALA A 197 2.51 16.75 -3.66
C ALA A 197 2.85 17.27 -2.26
N PHE A 198 3.44 16.42 -1.41
CA PHE A 198 3.92 16.82 -0.08
C PHE A 198 4.96 17.94 -0.17
N LEU A 199 5.96 17.81 -1.05
CA LEU A 199 6.99 18.82 -1.24
C LEU A 199 6.41 20.13 -1.79
N SER A 200 5.46 20.06 -2.73
CA SER A 200 4.76 21.24 -3.25
C SER A 200 3.97 21.95 -2.15
N ASP A 201 3.18 21.21 -1.38
CA ASP A 201 2.39 21.76 -0.27
C ASP A 201 3.29 22.39 0.80
N MET A 202 4.44 21.78 1.11
CA MET A 202 5.42 22.32 2.03
C MET A 202 5.94 23.70 1.56
N VAL A 203 6.32 23.82 0.29
CA VAL A 203 6.77 25.10 -0.29
C VAL A 203 5.66 26.15 -0.20
N ASP A 204 4.43 25.79 -0.59
CA ASP A 204 3.28 26.69 -0.56
C ASP A 204 2.89 27.12 0.87
N TYR A 205 3.04 26.22 1.84
CA TYR A 205 2.79 26.51 3.26
C TYR A 205 3.76 27.58 3.77
N TYR A 206 5.07 27.39 3.57
CA TYR A 206 6.08 28.32 4.07
C TYR A 206 6.11 29.65 3.29
N ALA A 207 5.81 29.63 1.98
CA ALA A 207 5.63 30.85 1.19
C ALA A 207 4.49 31.72 1.73
N ARG A 208 3.35 31.12 2.13
CA ARG A 208 2.19 31.85 2.68
C ARG A 208 2.41 32.36 4.10
N LYS A 209 3.08 31.58 4.96
CA LYS A 209 3.41 31.97 6.35
C LYS A 209 4.34 33.20 6.42
N GLY A 210 5.00 33.55 5.31
CA GLY A 210 5.86 34.70 5.16
C GLY A 210 7.23 34.48 5.79
N SER A 211 8.28 35.03 5.17
CA SER A 211 9.69 34.95 5.61
C SER A 211 9.97 35.55 7.01
N ASN A 212 8.96 36.13 7.66
CA ASN A 212 9.12 36.96 8.84
C ASN A 212 8.75 36.28 10.16
N GLU A 213 8.03 35.14 10.14
CA GLU A 213 7.61 34.45 11.37
C GLU A 213 8.50 33.28 11.79
N ILE A 214 9.14 32.58 10.83
CA ILE A 214 9.93 31.37 11.12
C ILE A 214 11.26 31.46 10.38
N LYS A 215 12.38 31.28 11.10
CA LYS A 215 13.70 31.24 10.47
C LYS A 215 13.82 30.02 9.56
N ALA A 216 14.46 30.21 8.40
CA ALA A 216 14.85 29.18 7.45
C ALA A 216 15.33 27.86 8.10
N ALA A 217 16.26 27.98 9.03
CA ALA A 217 16.86 26.86 9.74
C ALA A 217 15.89 26.14 10.66
N GLU A 218 14.98 26.88 11.29
CA GLU A 218 13.94 26.31 12.15
C GLU A 218 12.89 25.56 11.31
N CYS A 219 12.53 26.09 10.14
CA CYS A 219 11.71 25.40 9.15
C CYS A 219 12.36 24.08 8.72
N PHE A 220 13.61 24.14 8.27
CA PHE A 220 14.36 22.96 7.82
C PHE A 220 14.46 21.90 8.93
N GLN A 221 14.79 22.30 10.16
CA GLN A 221 14.90 21.37 11.27
C GLN A 221 13.55 20.70 11.59
N ARG A 222 12.46 21.48 11.62
CA ARG A 222 11.12 20.94 11.87
C ARG A 222 10.67 19.95 10.79
N GLU A 223 10.98 20.21 9.53
CA GLU A 223 10.65 19.29 8.43
C GLU A 223 11.58 18.06 8.43
N LYS A 224 12.86 18.22 8.77
CA LYS A 224 13.79 17.09 8.97
C LYS A 224 13.30 16.16 10.09
N ASP A 225 12.82 16.74 11.19
CA ASP A 225 12.22 15.97 12.27
C ASP A 225 11.01 15.19 11.74
N ARG A 226 10.08 15.81 11.00
CA ARG A 226 8.95 15.09 10.38
C ARG A 226 9.39 13.94 9.49
N VAL A 227 10.42 14.15 8.66
CA VAL A 227 10.97 13.09 7.82
C VAL A 227 11.40 11.89 8.64
N SER A 228 12.16 12.12 9.72
CA SER A 228 12.64 11.04 10.58
C SER A 228 11.52 10.25 11.30
N HIS A 229 10.36 10.86 11.51
CA HIS A 229 9.25 10.20 12.22
C HIS A 229 8.43 9.29 11.31
N TYR A 230 8.10 9.74 10.09
CA TYR A 230 7.14 9.02 9.25
C TYR A 230 7.36 9.07 7.73
N LEU A 231 8.26 9.89 7.18
CA LEU A 231 8.53 9.90 5.73
C LEU A 231 9.65 8.90 5.37
N HIS A 232 9.69 8.50 4.09
CA HIS A 232 10.77 7.65 3.61
C HIS A 232 12.11 8.43 3.62
N CYS A 233 13.22 7.78 3.99
CA CYS A 233 14.52 8.44 4.16
C CYS A 233 15.04 9.13 2.89
N SER A 234 14.63 8.65 1.70
CA SER A 234 14.96 9.33 0.42
C SER A 234 14.38 10.74 0.30
N THR A 235 13.37 11.07 1.09
CA THR A 235 12.69 12.38 1.07
C THR A 235 13.59 13.47 1.63
N GLU A 236 14.52 13.15 2.53
CA GLU A 236 15.38 14.13 3.19
C GLU A 236 16.24 14.92 2.19
N GLU A 237 16.86 14.23 1.23
CA GLU A 237 17.71 14.88 0.21
C GLU A 237 16.89 15.82 -0.71
N LYS A 238 15.66 15.43 -1.04
CA LYS A 238 14.76 16.24 -1.88
C LYS A 238 14.19 17.43 -1.11
N LEU A 239 13.92 17.25 0.17
CA LEU A 239 13.47 18.30 1.07
C LEU A 239 14.53 19.41 1.17
N LEU A 240 15.80 19.03 1.34
CA LEU A 240 16.92 19.98 1.36
C LEU A 240 16.96 20.84 0.10
N LYS A 241 16.89 20.22 -1.08
CA LYS A 241 16.90 20.94 -2.37
C LYS A 241 15.73 21.91 -2.52
N GLN A 242 14.54 21.55 -2.02
CA GLN A 242 13.35 22.41 -2.09
C GLN A 242 13.44 23.60 -1.13
N VAL A 243 13.91 23.36 0.10
CA VAL A 243 14.10 24.44 1.09
C VAL A 243 15.17 25.42 0.62
N GLU A 244 16.31 24.92 0.12
CA GLU A 244 17.35 25.77 -0.44
C GLU A 244 16.82 26.57 -1.64
N GLY A 245 16.19 25.93 -2.63
CA GLY A 245 15.88 26.58 -3.91
C GLY A 245 14.62 27.46 -3.95
N GLN A 246 13.58 27.17 -3.16
CA GLN A 246 12.25 27.77 -3.35
C GLN A 246 11.68 28.45 -2.10
N VAL A 247 12.07 27.99 -0.92
CA VAL A 247 11.53 28.53 0.35
C VAL A 247 12.34 29.73 0.85
N LEU A 248 13.61 29.85 0.45
CA LEU A 248 14.54 30.85 0.98
C LEU A 248 14.94 31.93 -0.02
N PRO A 249 14.95 33.22 0.37
CA PRO A 249 15.66 34.24 -0.38
C PRO A 249 17.17 33.93 -0.38
N GLU A 250 17.89 34.27 -1.46
CA GLU A 250 19.32 33.94 -1.68
C GLU A 250 20.22 34.22 -0.47
N ASN A 251 19.89 35.27 0.28
CA ASN A 251 20.63 35.72 1.47
C ASN A 251 20.53 34.71 2.62
N ALA A 252 19.37 34.07 2.80
CA ALA A 252 19.11 33.09 3.84
C ALA A 252 19.64 31.69 3.47
N GLN A 253 19.83 31.40 2.18
CA GLN A 253 20.46 30.16 1.71
C GLN A 253 21.92 30.05 2.17
N GLN A 254 22.67 31.17 2.16
CA GLN A 254 24.06 31.19 2.63
C GLN A 254 24.19 30.98 4.13
N ASP A 255 23.23 31.48 4.92
CA ASP A 255 23.23 31.31 6.38
C ASP A 255 22.85 29.87 6.77
N LEU A 256 21.85 29.28 6.08
CA LEU A 256 21.48 27.87 6.25
C LEU A 256 22.66 26.94 5.92
N ALA A 257 23.35 27.19 4.79
CA ALA A 257 24.50 26.39 4.39
C ALA A 257 25.61 26.40 5.44
N LYS A 258 25.88 27.54 6.09
CA LYS A 258 26.85 27.67 7.18
C LYS A 258 26.39 26.96 8.46
N GLU A 259 25.13 27.07 8.84
CA GLU A 259 24.57 26.38 10.01
C GLU A 259 24.58 24.85 9.82
N MET A 260 24.19 24.36 8.64
CA MET A 260 24.20 22.92 8.34
C MET A 260 25.61 22.33 8.30
N GLN A 261 26.61 23.09 7.86
CA GLN A 261 28.02 22.69 7.94
C GLN A 261 28.50 22.63 9.39
N SER A 262 28.02 23.54 10.24
CA SER A 262 28.35 23.60 11.66
C SER A 262 27.75 22.42 12.45
N VAL A 263 26.52 22.01 12.13
CA VAL A 263 25.85 20.85 12.75
C VAL A 263 26.56 19.54 12.37
N LYS A 264 26.92 19.36 11.08
CA LYS A 264 27.70 18.18 10.62
C LYS A 264 29.06 18.05 11.33
N LEU A 265 29.75 19.17 11.57
CA LEU A 265 31.02 19.18 12.31
C LEU A 265 30.86 18.96 13.83
N GLY A 266 29.65 19.08 14.37
CA GLY A 266 29.34 18.80 15.78
C GLY A 266 29.10 17.32 16.05
N ASP A 267 28.42 16.63 15.14
CA ASP A 267 28.13 15.20 15.24
C ASP A 267 29.40 14.33 15.06
N ASP A 268 30.33 14.76 14.19
CA ASP A 268 31.65 14.09 14.00
C ASP A 268 32.60 14.22 15.21
N LYS A 269 32.27 15.05 16.21
CA LYS A 269 33.07 15.22 17.44
C LYS A 269 32.58 14.37 18.62
N LEU A 270 31.50 13.61 18.44
CA LEU A 270 30.90 12.74 19.46
C LEU A 270 31.02 11.23 19.16
N THR A 271 31.73 10.86 18.09
CA THR A 271 32.24 9.49 17.83
C THR A 271 33.74 9.42 18.05
#